data_AF-A0A447PKD6-F1
#
_entry.id   AF-A0A447PKD6-F1
#
_cell.length_a   1.000
_cell.length_b   1.000
_cell.length_c   1.000
_cell.angle_alpha   90.00
_cell.angle_beta   90.00
_cell.angle_gamma   90.00
#
_symmetry.space_group_name_H-M   'P 1'
#
loop_
_entity.id
_entity.type
_entity.pdbx_description
1 polymer ?
#
loop_
_entity_poly.entity_id
_entity_poly.type
_entity_poly.pdbx_seq_one_letter_code
_entity_poly.pdbx_strand_id
1 'polypeptide(L)'
;MYTPLNWTTTQRHVAFASFTSWMLDAFDFFILVFVLSDLAEWFHASVSDVSIAIMLTLAVRPIGALLFGRMAEKYGRRPILMLNILFFTVFELLSAWSPTFMAFLIFRVMYGVAMGGIWGVASSLAMETIPDRSRGLMSAFFRRAIPAAICSPRLFLASSTVW
;
A
#
# COMPACT_ATOMS: atom_id res chain seq x y z
N MET A 1 14.55 -21.85 30.51
CA MET A 1 13.14 -21.44 30.66
C MET A 1 12.75 -20.57 29.46
N TYR A 2 12.06 -21.15 28.47
CA TYR A 2 11.53 -20.41 27.32
C TYR A 2 10.20 -19.79 27.73
N THR A 3 10.16 -18.49 28.00
CA THR A 3 8.90 -17.76 28.12
C THR A 3 8.23 -17.74 26.75
N PRO A 4 7.01 -18.30 26.57
CA PRO A 4 6.31 -18.23 25.30
C PRO A 4 6.14 -16.75 24.92
N LEU A 5 6.36 -16.42 23.66
CA LEU A 5 6.17 -15.08 23.07
C LEU A 5 4.71 -14.64 23.28
N ASN A 6 4.40 -14.08 24.44
CA ASN A 6 3.11 -13.55 24.84
C ASN A 6 2.91 -12.15 24.25
N TRP A 7 2.76 -12.10 22.94
CA TRP A 7 2.44 -10.86 22.22
C TRP A 7 1.07 -10.37 22.65
N THR A 8 1.00 -9.11 23.08
CA THR A 8 -0.26 -8.45 23.38
C THR A 8 -1.12 -8.36 22.10
N THR A 9 -2.44 -8.35 22.25
CA THR A 9 -3.38 -8.29 21.11
C THR A 9 -3.10 -7.07 20.22
N THR A 10 -2.71 -5.94 20.81
CA THR A 10 -2.31 -4.73 20.10
C THR A 10 -1.08 -4.94 19.19
N GLN A 11 -0.05 -5.65 19.68
CA GLN A 11 1.14 -5.97 18.88
C GLN A 11 0.81 -6.84 17.67
N ARG A 12 -0.09 -7.81 17.84
CA ARG A 12 -0.56 -8.67 16.74
C ARG A 12 -1.34 -7.86 15.69
N HIS A 13 -2.21 -6.95 16.12
CA HIS A 13 -2.96 -6.08 15.21
C HIS A 13 -2.05 -5.13 14.43
N VAL A 14 -1.04 -4.52 15.07
CA VAL A 14 -0.09 -3.63 14.37
C VAL A 14 0.75 -4.41 13.37
N ALA A 15 1.20 -5.62 13.74
CA ALA A 15 1.93 -6.52 12.84
C ALA A 15 1.10 -6.91 11.62
N PHE A 16 -0.15 -7.32 11.84
CA PHE A 16 -1.08 -7.69 10.77
C PHE A 16 -1.40 -6.50 9.88
N ALA A 17 -1.71 -5.34 10.45
CA ALA A 17 -2.00 -4.12 9.70
C ALA A 17 -0.81 -3.69 8.82
N SER A 18 0.42 -3.80 9.32
CA SER A 18 1.62 -3.44 8.56
C SER A 18 1.92 -4.46 7.46
N PHE A 19 1.70 -5.76 7.70
CA PHE A 19 1.80 -6.80 6.69
C PHE A 19 0.76 -6.64 5.58
N THR A 20 -0.51 -6.46 5.95
CA THR A 20 -1.61 -6.25 5.00
C THR A 20 -1.40 -4.99 4.18
N SER A 21 -0.90 -3.91 4.79
CA SER A 21 -0.57 -2.68 4.06
C SER A 21 0.50 -2.91 2.98
N TRP A 22 1.55 -3.68 3.27
CA TRP A 22 2.57 -4.01 2.28
C TRP A 22 2.05 -4.95 1.19
N MET A 23 1.22 -5.93 1.57
CA MET A 23 0.61 -6.86 0.63
C MET A 23 -0.34 -6.13 -0.34
N LEU A 24 -1.11 -5.17 0.17
CA LEU A 24 -2.09 -4.41 -0.60
C LEU A 24 -1.40 -3.41 -1.55
N ASP A 25 -0.28 -2.78 -1.13
CA ASP A 25 0.57 -1.96 -2.02
C ASP A 25 1.10 -2.75 -3.22
N ALA A 26 1.66 -3.94 -2.95
CA ALA A 26 2.14 -4.80 -4.03
C ALA A 26 1.01 -5.26 -4.94
N PHE A 27 -0.16 -5.60 -4.37
CA PHE A 27 -1.33 -6.02 -5.13
C PHE A 27 -1.86 -4.92 -6.07
N ASP A 28 -2.04 -3.69 -5.58
CA ASP A 28 -2.49 -2.55 -6.40
C ASP A 28 -1.51 -2.28 -7.54
N PHE A 29 -0.19 -2.27 -7.25
CA PHE A 29 0.83 -2.09 -8.29
C PHE A 29 0.76 -3.17 -9.37
N PHE A 30 0.57 -4.44 -8.99
CA PHE A 30 0.47 -5.53 -9.98
C PHE A 30 -0.83 -5.46 -10.79
N ILE A 31 -1.98 -5.22 -10.16
CA ILE A 31 -3.26 -5.07 -10.88
C ILE A 31 -3.15 -3.96 -11.92
N LEU A 32 -2.54 -2.83 -11.56
CA LEU A 32 -2.37 -1.73 -12.49
C LEU A 32 -1.56 -2.06 -13.72
N VAL A 33 -0.49 -2.82 -13.54
CA VAL A 33 0.36 -3.26 -14.66
C VAL A 33 -0.40 -4.22 -15.55
N PHE A 34 -1.27 -5.08 -15.00
CA PHE A 34 -2.08 -6.00 -15.79
C PHE A 34 -3.21 -5.31 -16.55
N VAL A 35 -3.92 -4.38 -15.89
CA VAL A 35 -5.08 -3.66 -16.47
C VAL A 35 -4.61 -2.45 -17.30
N LEU A 36 -3.30 -2.23 -17.45
CA LEU A 36 -2.75 -1.07 -18.15
C LEU A 36 -3.25 -0.94 -19.60
N SER A 37 -3.30 -2.07 -20.31
CA SER A 37 -3.81 -2.12 -21.69
C SER A 37 -5.31 -1.85 -21.75
N ASP A 38 -6.09 -2.43 -20.83
CA ASP A 38 -7.54 -2.23 -20.76
C ASP A 38 -7.89 -0.78 -20.40
N LEU A 39 -7.10 -0.17 -19.48
CA LEU A 39 -7.21 1.24 -19.13
C LEU A 39 -6.90 2.15 -20.33
N ALA A 40 -5.87 1.83 -21.11
CA ALA A 40 -5.52 2.59 -22.30
C ALA A 40 -6.67 2.55 -23.33
N GLU A 41 -7.29 1.39 -23.53
CA GLU A 41 -8.45 1.24 -24.42
C GLU A 41 -9.68 1.97 -23.89
N TRP A 42 -10.00 1.83 -22.60
CA TRP A 42 -11.16 2.46 -21.97
C TRP A 42 -11.10 4.00 -22.00
N PHE A 43 -9.90 4.56 -21.79
CA PHE A 43 -9.69 6.00 -21.81
C PHE A 43 -9.37 6.56 -23.20
N HIS A 44 -9.29 5.72 -24.24
CA HIS A 44 -8.79 6.08 -25.57
C HIS A 44 -7.42 6.80 -25.52
N ALA A 45 -6.56 6.39 -24.57
CA ALA A 45 -5.26 6.98 -24.32
C ALA A 45 -4.13 6.04 -24.76
N SER A 46 -2.91 6.54 -24.92
CA SER A 46 -1.79 5.65 -25.21
C SER A 46 -1.36 4.89 -23.96
N VAL A 47 -0.85 3.67 -24.16
CA VAL A 47 -0.19 2.86 -23.11
C VAL A 47 0.91 3.69 -22.41
N SER A 48 1.60 4.55 -23.15
CA SER A 48 2.63 5.45 -22.62
C SER A 48 2.04 6.45 -21.62
N ASP A 49 0.88 7.03 -21.90
CA ASP A 49 0.24 7.99 -21.00
C ASP A 49 -0.20 7.35 -19.68
N VAL A 50 -0.79 6.15 -19.75
CA VAL A 50 -1.18 5.39 -18.55
C VAL A 50 0.07 5.02 -17.72
N SER A 51 1.18 4.70 -18.38
CA SER A 51 2.45 4.42 -17.69
C SER A 51 3.03 5.65 -16.98
N ILE A 52 2.83 6.86 -17.53
CA ILE A 52 3.20 8.12 -16.88
C ILE A 52 2.42 8.29 -15.57
N ALA A 53 1.14 7.91 -15.52
CA ALA A 53 0.36 7.97 -14.27
C ALA A 53 0.98 7.10 -13.17
N ILE A 54 1.46 5.89 -13.52
CA ILE A 54 2.17 5.00 -12.58
C ILE A 54 3.49 5.62 -12.12
N MET A 55 4.28 6.16 -13.05
CA MET A 55 5.54 6.83 -12.73
C MET A 55 5.32 8.04 -11.80
N LEU A 56 4.30 8.85 -12.08
CA LEU A 56 3.97 10.01 -11.27
C LEU A 56 3.54 9.60 -9.86
N THR A 57 2.75 8.54 -9.75
CA THR A 57 2.36 7.93 -8.47
C THR A 57 3.58 7.53 -7.65
N LEU A 58 4.57 6.88 -8.28
CA LEU A 58 5.83 6.50 -7.62
C LEU A 58 6.66 7.72 -7.22
N ALA A 59 6.72 8.75 -8.08
CA ALA A 59 7.51 9.96 -7.85
C ALA A 59 7.01 10.81 -6.68
N VAL A 60 5.70 10.79 -6.38
CA VAL A 60 5.12 11.56 -5.26
C VAL A 60 5.14 10.83 -3.92
N ARG A 61 5.46 9.52 -3.88
CA ARG A 61 5.57 8.74 -2.63
C ARG A 61 6.52 9.37 -1.60
N PRO A 62 7.73 9.86 -1.96
CA PRO A 62 8.62 10.51 -1.00
C PRO A 62 8.02 11.78 -0.40
N ILE A 63 7.25 12.54 -1.18
CA ILE A 63 6.57 13.75 -0.73
C ILE A 63 5.52 13.39 0.33
N GLY A 64 4.73 12.35 0.06
CA GLY A 64 3.79 11.79 1.03
C GLY A 64 4.45 11.30 2.31
N ALA A 65 5.55 10.56 2.18
CA ALA A 65 6.32 10.06 3.32
C ALA A 65 6.79 11.20 4.25
N LEU A 66 7.27 12.31 3.68
CA LEU A 66 7.71 13.47 4.44
C LEU A 66 6.56 14.22 5.12
N LEU A 67 5.43 14.40 4.43
CA LEU A 67 4.25 15.09 4.96
C LEU A 67 3.61 14.33 6.12
N PHE A 68 3.26 13.06 5.88
CA PHE A 68 2.63 12.22 6.89
C PHE A 68 3.60 11.81 8.00
N GLY A 69 4.90 11.68 7.70
CA GLY A 69 5.93 11.46 8.71
C GLY A 69 6.01 12.62 9.70
N ARG A 70 6.09 13.86 9.21
CA ARG A 70 6.08 15.06 10.08
C ARG A 70 4.77 15.22 10.86
N MET A 71 3.63 14.92 10.24
CA MET A 71 2.34 14.95 10.93
C MET A 71 2.27 13.90 12.05
N ALA A 72 2.80 12.70 11.82
CA ALA A 72 2.81 11.62 12.81
C ALA A 72 3.66 11.94 14.03
N GLU A 73 4.75 12.70 13.86
CA GLU A 73 5.57 13.20 14.97
C GLU A 73 4.83 14.25 15.81
N LYS A 74 4.07 15.16 15.17
CA LYS A 74 3.38 16.27 15.85
C LYS A 74 2.06 15.87 16.52
N TYR A 75 1.24 15.05 15.85
CA TYR A 75 -0.12 14.71 16.29
C TYR A 75 -0.24 13.30 16.88
N GLY A 76 0.86 12.55 16.90
CA GLY A 76 0.90 11.16 17.32
C GLY A 76 0.71 10.19 16.16
N ARG A 77 1.43 9.06 16.22
CA ARG A 77 1.54 8.09 15.12
C ARG A 77 0.24 7.32 14.86
N ARG A 78 -0.51 6.95 15.92
CA ARG A 78 -1.75 6.17 15.82
C ARG A 78 -2.88 6.88 15.06
N PRO A 79 -3.29 8.13 15.40
CA PRO A 79 -4.36 8.81 14.68
C PRO A 79 -3.97 9.14 13.24
N ILE A 80 -2.71 9.50 12.98
CA ILE A 80 -2.24 9.78 11.62
C ILE A 80 -2.22 8.52 10.76
N LEU A 81 -1.86 7.36 11.33
CA LEU A 81 -1.94 6.09 10.60
C LEU A 81 -3.38 5.75 10.20
N MET A 82 -4.35 5.93 11.10
CA MET A 82 -5.77 5.70 10.79
C MET A 82 -6.30 6.66 9.72
N LEU A 83 -5.94 7.94 9.82
CA LEU A 83 -6.29 8.97 8.83
C LEU A 83 -5.71 8.60 7.46
N ASN A 84 -4.47 8.11 7.42
CA ASN A 84 -3.81 7.77 6.18
C ASN A 84 -4.44 6.53 5.51
N ILE A 85 -4.82 5.51 6.29
CA ILE A 85 -5.59 4.37 5.79
C ILE A 85 -6.93 4.83 5.18
N LEU A 86 -7.61 5.78 5.83
CA LEU A 86 -8.86 6.32 5.29
C LEU A 86 -8.64 7.07 3.96
N PHE A 87 -7.64 7.94 3.89
CA PHE A 87 -7.30 8.66 2.65
C PHE A 87 -6.92 7.71 1.53
N PHE A 88 -6.10 6.70 1.83
CA PHE A 88 -5.71 5.65 0.91
C PHE A 88 -6.93 4.98 0.28
N THR A 89 -7.85 4.46 1.09
CA THR A 89 -9.03 3.73 0.60
C THR A 89 -9.98 4.63 -0.19
N VAL A 90 -10.17 5.88 0.24
CA VAL A 90 -11.06 6.82 -0.46
C VAL A 90 -10.50 7.16 -1.86
N PHE A 91 -9.21 7.47 -1.98
CA PHE A 91 -8.63 7.80 -3.28
C PHE A 91 -8.51 6.60 -4.21
N GLU A 92 -8.28 5.40 -3.67
CA GLU A 92 -8.30 4.16 -4.44
C GLU A 92 -9.69 3.92 -5.05
N LEU A 93 -10.75 4.04 -4.25
CA LEU A 93 -12.14 3.91 -4.73
C LEU A 93 -12.51 5.00 -5.74
N LEU A 94 -12.10 6.25 -5.50
CA LEU A 94 -12.32 7.35 -6.45
C LEU A 94 -11.58 7.11 -7.76
N SER A 95 -10.38 6.53 -7.70
CA SER A 95 -9.64 6.14 -8.89
C SER A 95 -10.31 5.00 -9.65
N ALA A 96 -10.98 4.07 -8.97
CA ALA A 96 -11.73 3.01 -9.63
C ALA A 96 -12.99 3.54 -10.33
N TRP A 97 -13.59 4.61 -9.79
CA TRP A 97 -14.79 5.25 -10.37
C TRP A 97 -14.46 6.47 -11.24
N SER A 98 -13.21 6.67 -11.65
CA SER A 98 -12.85 7.86 -12.43
C SER A 98 -13.45 7.80 -13.85
N PRO A 99 -14.25 8.78 -14.28
CA PRO A 99 -14.86 8.77 -15.61
C PRO A 99 -13.92 9.31 -16.71
N THR A 100 -12.83 9.99 -16.35
CA THR A 100 -11.88 10.62 -17.29
C THR A 100 -10.44 10.35 -16.91
N PHE A 101 -9.55 10.31 -17.91
CA PHE A 101 -8.13 9.99 -17.72
C PHE A 101 -7.42 11.01 -16.81
N MET A 102 -7.77 12.29 -16.92
CA MET A 102 -7.24 13.33 -16.04
C MET A 102 -7.67 13.15 -14.59
N ALA A 103 -8.95 12.79 -14.35
CA ALA A 103 -9.42 12.50 -12.99
C ALA A 103 -8.71 11.28 -12.41
N PHE A 104 -8.56 10.21 -13.21
CA PHE A 104 -7.76 9.03 -12.84
C PHE A 104 -6.35 9.43 -12.40
N LEU A 105 -5.65 10.22 -13.22
CA LEU A 105 -4.27 10.65 -12.96
C LEU A 105 -4.16 11.47 -11.66
N ILE A 106 -5.09 12.40 -11.42
CA ILE A 106 -5.13 13.18 -10.17
C ILE A 106 -5.34 12.27 -8.97
N PHE A 107 -6.33 11.37 -9.01
CA PHE A 107 -6.59 10.44 -7.92
C PHE A 107 -5.38 9.52 -7.66
N ARG A 108 -4.66 9.13 -8.71
CA ARG A 108 -3.41 8.35 -8.60
C ARG A 108 -2.28 9.11 -7.94
N VAL A 109 -2.11 10.39 -8.25
CA VAL A 109 -1.16 11.24 -7.55
C VAL A 109 -1.53 11.37 -6.07
N MET A 110 -2.80 11.65 -5.76
CA MET A 110 -3.26 11.79 -4.38
C MET A 110 -3.11 10.48 -3.59
N TYR A 111 -3.42 9.36 -4.23
CA TYR A 111 -3.19 8.01 -3.70
C TYR A 111 -1.70 7.76 -3.42
N GLY A 112 -0.80 8.10 -4.35
CA GLY A 112 0.64 7.97 -4.16
C GLY A 112 1.17 8.76 -2.95
N VAL A 113 0.61 9.95 -2.70
CA VAL A 113 0.93 10.78 -1.54
C VAL A 113 0.44 10.12 -0.24
N ALA A 114 -0.80 9.63 -0.19
CA ALA A 114 -1.33 8.90 0.98
C ALA A 114 -0.47 7.65 1.27
N MET A 115 -0.25 6.84 0.24
CA MET A 115 0.45 5.57 0.36
C MET A 115 1.93 5.75 0.80
N GLY A 116 2.63 6.78 0.32
CA GLY A 116 3.98 7.10 0.77
C GLY A 116 4.10 7.34 2.28
N GLY A 117 3.06 7.92 2.89
CA GLY A 117 2.98 8.15 4.33
C GLY A 117 2.74 6.88 5.15
N ILE A 118 2.04 5.89 4.57
CA ILE A 118 1.54 4.74 5.31
C ILE A 118 2.71 3.87 5.75
N TRP A 119 3.69 3.67 4.86
CA TRP A 119 4.83 2.81 5.11
C TRP A 119 5.78 3.39 6.16
N GLY A 120 6.08 4.69 6.06
CA GLY A 120 6.95 5.38 7.02
C GLY A 120 6.35 5.41 8.43
N VAL A 121 5.05 5.74 8.55
CA VAL A 121 4.38 5.81 9.86
C VAL A 121 4.11 4.41 10.42
N ALA A 122 3.72 3.43 9.58
CA ALA A 122 3.47 2.05 10.01
C ALA A 122 4.75 1.35 10.48
N SER A 123 5.85 1.46 9.73
CA SER A 123 7.13 0.87 10.11
C SER A 123 7.66 1.45 11.42
N SER A 124 7.53 2.78 11.59
CA SER A 124 7.95 3.46 12.82
C SER A 124 7.07 3.06 14.02
N LEU A 125 5.75 2.98 13.84
CA LEU A 125 4.82 2.51 14.87
C LEU A 125 5.07 1.04 15.23
N ALA A 126 5.31 0.18 14.22
CA ALA A 126 5.67 -1.21 14.43
C ALA A 126 6.98 -1.33 15.23
N MET A 127 8.02 -0.56 14.88
CA MET A 127 9.29 -0.55 15.60
C MET A 127 9.15 -0.12 17.07
N GLU A 128 8.22 0.79 17.38
CA GLU A 128 7.91 1.20 18.77
C GLU A 128 7.07 0.18 19.53
N THR A 129 6.19 -0.54 18.84
CA THR A 129 5.25 -1.47 19.49
C THR A 129 5.88 -2.84 19.73
N ILE A 130 6.90 -3.23 18.93
CA ILE A 130 7.49 -4.58 18.96
C ILE A 130 8.74 -4.62 19.85
N PRO A 131 8.83 -5.55 20.82
CA PRO A 131 10.01 -5.72 21.67
C PRO A 131 11.23 -6.23 20.86
N ASP A 132 12.41 -5.74 21.22
CA ASP A 132 13.70 -5.96 20.52
C ASP A 132 14.00 -7.42 20.14
N ARG A 133 13.57 -8.38 20.97
CA ARG A 133 13.81 -9.81 20.79
C ARG A 133 13.13 -10.44 19.57
N SER A 134 12.09 -9.82 19.01
CA SER A 134 11.27 -10.39 17.92
C SER A 134 11.38 -9.65 16.58
N ARG A 135 12.26 -8.63 16.48
CA ARG A 135 12.49 -7.86 15.25
C ARG A 135 12.97 -8.74 14.07
N GLY A 136 13.69 -9.83 14.34
CA GLY A 136 14.10 -10.83 13.33
C GLY A 136 12.94 -11.66 12.75
N LEU A 137 11.98 -12.08 13.58
CA LEU A 137 10.78 -12.81 13.13
C LEU A 137 9.80 -11.90 12.40
N MET A 138 9.65 -10.65 12.83
CA MET A 138 8.78 -9.68 12.15
C MET A 138 9.36 -9.23 10.80
N SER A 139 10.67 -9.03 10.70
CA SER A 139 11.33 -8.74 9.42
C SER A 139 11.28 -9.93 8.45
N ALA A 140 11.29 -11.17 8.96
CA ALA A 140 11.03 -12.37 8.16
C ALA A 140 9.57 -12.45 7.68
N PHE A 141 8.60 -12.06 8.51
CA PHE A 141 7.18 -11.99 8.13
C PHE A 141 6.92 -10.89 7.09
N PHE A 142 7.56 -9.71 7.25
CA PHE A 142 7.50 -8.61 6.28
C PHE A 142 8.12 -9.00 4.94
N ARG A 143 9.26 -9.70 4.94
CA ARG A 143 9.88 -10.23 3.71
C ARG A 143 9.04 -11.32 3.03
N ARG A 144 8.20 -12.04 3.79
CA ARG A 144 7.29 -13.07 3.26
C ARG A 144 6.03 -12.48 2.60
N ALA A 145 5.73 -11.19 2.81
CA ALA A 145 4.58 -10.51 2.19
C ALA A 145 4.72 -10.40 0.66
N ILE A 146 5.94 -10.18 0.18
CA ILE A 146 6.25 -10.02 -1.25
C ILE A 146 5.89 -11.27 -2.07
N PRO A 147 6.33 -12.50 -1.70
CA PRO A 147 5.95 -13.69 -2.45
C PRO A 147 4.44 -14.03 -2.38
N ALA A 148 3.74 -13.63 -1.31
CA ALA A 148 2.29 -13.81 -1.21
C ALA A 148 1.53 -12.88 -2.17
N ALA A 149 1.92 -11.60 -2.24
CA ALA A 149 1.31 -10.62 -3.13
C ALA A 149 1.52 -10.90 -4.62
N ILE A 150 2.62 -11.58 -4.97
CA ILE A 150 2.89 -12.02 -6.35
C ILE A 150 1.97 -13.20 -6.76
N CYS A 151 1.50 -13.99 -5.81
CA CYS A 151 0.71 -15.20 -6.09
C CYS A 151 -0.77 -14.88 -6.34
N SER A 152 -1.34 -13.87 -5.68
CA SER A 152 -2.78 -13.56 -5.79
C SER A 152 -3.23 -13.10 -7.18
N PRO A 153 -2.53 -12.19 -7.91
CA PRO A 153 -2.94 -11.81 -9.26
C PRO A 153 -2.80 -12.95 -10.26
N ARG A 154 -1.79 -13.83 -10.08
CA ARG A 154 -1.54 -14.98 -10.96
C ARG A 154 -2.65 -16.03 -10.89
N LEU A 155 -3.22 -16.26 -9.72
CA LEU A 155 -4.36 -17.15 -9.52
C LEU A 155 -5.66 -16.58 -10.10
N PHE A 156 -5.84 -15.26 -10.03
CA PHE A 156 -7.00 -14.59 -10.62
C PHE A 156 -6.95 -14.62 -12.16
N LEU A 157 -5.77 -14.44 -12.76
CA LEU A 157 -5.59 -14.57 -14.20
C LEU A 157 -5.73 -16.02 -14.67
N ALA A 158 -5.24 -16.98 -13.89
CA ALA A 158 -5.37 -18.41 -14.20
C ALA A 158 -6.82 -18.92 -14.17
N SER A 159 -7.73 -18.26 -13.43
CA SER A 159 -9.16 -18.60 -13.46
C SER A 159 -9.91 -17.92 -14.62
N SER A 160 -9.41 -16.78 -15.12
CA SER A 160 -10.00 -16.08 -16.28
C SER A 160 -9.57 -16.62 -17.64
N THR A 161 -8.53 -17.47 -17.74
CA THR A 161 -8.14 -18.14 -19.00
C THR A 161 -8.90 -19.46 -19.25
N VAL A 162 -9.87 -19.80 -18.40
CA VAL A 162 -10.68 -21.04 -18.50
C VAL A 162 -12.11 -20.75 -19.02
N TRP A 163 -12.35 -19.55 -19.56
CA TRP A 163 -13.57 -19.23 -20.32
C TRP A 163 -13.21 -18.60 -21.66
#